data_AF-A0A955B470-F1
#
_entry.id   AF-A0A955B470-F1
#
_cell.length_a   1.000
_cell.length_b   1.000
_cell.length_c   1.000
_cell.angle_alpha   90.00
_cell.angle_beta   90.00
_cell.angle_gamma   90.00
#
_symmetry.space_group_name_H-M   'P 1'
#
loop_
_entity.id
_entity.type
_entity.pdbx_description
1 polymer ?
#
loop_
_entity_poly.entity_id
_entity_poly.type
_entity_poly.pdbx_seq_one_letter_code
_entity_poly.pdbx_strand_id
1 'polypeptide(L)'
;MKYLQRLRFHKRFPGPFNYRRNSDGVDETFDVICVNEGRYIISTYFWDAERHCEMITNVVTSALNQMANWHAFLDQSFREDLELFQQEYPGPYGVRQDCCPGRGEFEDVYCLTTNESIIHRYGEDSDDRLIARHIADSLNNVKELTAA
;
A
#
# COMPACT_ATOMS: atom_id res chain seq x y z
N MET A 1 -16.60 -5.62 -12.65
CA MET A 1 -16.62 -5.45 -11.17
C MET A 1 -15.52 -4.53 -10.64
N LYS A 2 -14.26 -4.61 -11.14
CA LYS A 2 -13.14 -3.75 -10.68
C LYS A 2 -13.45 -2.25 -10.65
N TYR A 3 -14.14 -1.72 -11.66
CA TYR A 3 -14.54 -0.31 -11.74
C TYR A 3 -15.41 0.17 -10.55
N LEU A 4 -16.39 -0.64 -10.12
CA LEU A 4 -17.26 -0.29 -9.00
C LEU A 4 -16.52 -0.29 -7.66
N GLN A 5 -15.55 -1.19 -7.49
CA GLN A 5 -14.68 -1.20 -6.32
C GLN A 5 -13.76 0.03 -6.32
N ARG A 6 -13.16 0.37 -7.46
CA ARG A 6 -12.37 1.61 -7.61
C ARG A 6 -13.17 2.84 -7.22
N LEU A 7 -14.41 2.98 -7.70
CA LEU A 7 -15.30 4.08 -7.35
C LEU A 7 -15.64 4.13 -5.86
N ARG A 8 -15.92 2.98 -5.25
CA ARG A 8 -16.18 2.91 -3.80
C ARG A 8 -14.98 3.35 -2.98
N PHE A 9 -13.78 2.94 -3.38
CA PHE A 9 -12.54 3.35 -2.71
C PHE A 9 -12.37 4.86 -2.79
N HIS A 10 -12.41 5.45 -3.98
CA HIS A 10 -12.20 6.90 -4.16
C HIS A 10 -13.30 7.74 -3.50
N LYS A 11 -14.53 7.23 -3.42
CA LYS A 11 -15.60 7.91 -2.69
C LYS A 11 -15.31 7.98 -1.19
N ARG A 12 -14.63 6.97 -0.64
CA ARG A 12 -14.32 6.87 0.80
C ARG A 12 -12.96 7.45 1.16
N PHE A 13 -12.00 7.34 0.25
CA PHE A 13 -10.62 7.77 0.38
C PHE A 13 -10.24 8.56 -0.87
N PRO A 14 -10.64 9.84 -0.95
CA PRO A 14 -10.41 10.66 -2.14
C PRO A 14 -8.93 11.03 -2.34
N GLY A 15 -8.06 10.80 -1.35
CA GLY A 15 -6.71 11.36 -1.31
C GLY A 15 -6.72 12.86 -0.96
N PRO A 16 -5.58 13.57 -1.05
CA PRO A 16 -4.27 12.98 -1.29
C PRO A 16 -3.86 12.06 -0.14
N PHE A 17 -2.97 11.12 -0.46
CA PHE A 17 -2.39 10.21 0.50
C PHE A 17 -1.03 10.74 0.95
N ASN A 18 -0.74 10.62 2.23
CA ASN A 18 0.58 10.90 2.77
C ASN A 18 0.97 9.77 3.71
N TYR A 19 2.27 9.52 3.87
CA TYR A 19 2.75 8.66 4.94
C TYR A 19 3.46 9.46 6.02
N ARG A 20 3.47 8.91 7.24
CA ARG A 20 4.22 9.46 8.36
C ARG A 20 4.75 8.34 9.25
N ARG A 21 5.88 8.59 9.88
CA ARG A 21 6.35 7.76 11.00
C ARG A 21 5.45 8.00 12.22
N ASN A 22 5.13 6.94 12.94
CA ASN A 22 4.30 6.95 14.13
C ASN A 22 4.67 5.79 15.07
N SER A 23 4.05 5.73 16.25
CA SER A 23 4.14 4.59 17.17
C SER A 23 2.76 4.31 17.77
N ASP A 24 2.43 3.03 17.95
CA ASP A 24 1.21 2.61 18.66
C ASP A 24 1.44 2.44 20.18
N GLY A 25 2.63 2.81 20.66
CA GLY A 25 3.07 2.66 22.05
C GLY A 25 3.80 1.36 22.34
N VAL A 26 3.81 0.41 21.40
CA VAL A 26 4.60 -0.84 21.48
C VAL A 26 5.59 -0.89 20.31
N ASP A 27 5.09 -0.65 19.11
CA ASP A 27 5.82 -0.78 17.85
C ASP A 27 5.94 0.58 17.15
N GLU A 28 7.05 0.77 16.43
CA GLU A 28 7.20 1.87 15.49
C GLU A 28 6.53 1.49 14.16
N THR A 29 5.91 2.48 13.52
CA THR A 29 5.08 2.28 12.33
C THR A 29 5.33 3.36 11.29
N PHE A 30 5.12 2.99 10.03
CA PHE A 30 4.87 3.94 8.96
C PHE A 30 3.41 3.84 8.54
N ASP A 31 2.66 4.92 8.79
CA ASP A 31 1.23 4.99 8.55
C ASP A 31 0.92 5.73 7.26
N VAL A 32 0.14 5.13 6.36
CA VAL A 32 -0.45 5.81 5.21
C VAL A 32 -1.82 6.33 5.60
N ILE A 33 -2.04 7.63 5.39
CA ILE A 33 -3.29 8.31 5.71
C ILE A 33 -3.90 8.99 4.48
N CYS A 34 -5.22 8.97 4.37
CA CYS A 34 -5.96 9.84 3.45
C CYS A 34 -6.13 11.21 4.12
N VAL A 35 -5.41 12.22 3.64
CA VAL A 35 -5.30 13.54 4.28
C VAL A 35 -6.66 14.23 4.43
N ASN A 36 -7.47 14.23 3.36
CA ASN A 36 -8.76 14.93 3.38
C ASN A 36 -9.78 14.34 4.37
N GLU A 37 -9.66 13.05 4.68
CA GLU A 37 -10.59 12.35 5.58
C GLU A 37 -9.99 12.09 6.97
N GLY A 38 -8.69 12.31 7.14
CA GLY A 38 -7.96 11.97 8.37
C GLY A 38 -8.01 10.47 8.71
N ARG A 39 -8.21 9.59 7.72
CA ARG A 39 -8.39 8.14 7.92
C ARG A 39 -7.14 7.37 7.54
N TYR A 40 -6.83 6.36 8.35
CA TYR A 40 -5.75 5.41 8.06
C TYR A 40 -6.13 4.50 6.89
N ILE A 41 -5.15 4.33 6.01
CA ILE A 41 -5.16 3.36 4.93
C ILE A 41 -4.45 2.13 5.46
N ILE A 42 -3.13 2.15 5.64
CA ILE A 42 -2.35 1.02 6.16
C ILE A 42 -1.36 1.50 7.22
N SER A 43 -0.88 0.57 8.04
CA SER A 43 0.22 0.76 8.99
C SER A 43 1.23 -0.35 8.79
N THR A 44 2.48 0.01 8.52
CA THR A 44 3.59 -0.93 8.36
C THR A 44 4.46 -0.87 9.61
N TYR A 45 4.42 -1.92 10.42
CA TYR A 45 5.21 -2.06 11.65
C TYR A 45 6.65 -2.42 11.33
N PHE A 46 7.61 -1.85 12.07
CA PHE A 46 9.02 -2.21 11.94
C PHE A 46 9.74 -2.24 13.29
N TRP A 47 10.68 -3.17 13.41
CA TRP A 47 11.57 -3.31 14.57
C TRP A 47 13.00 -2.98 14.12
N ASP A 48 13.60 -3.85 13.29
CA ASP A 48 14.96 -3.66 12.76
C ASP A 48 15.00 -3.24 11.28
N ALA A 49 13.87 -3.30 10.58
CA ALA A 49 13.78 -3.11 9.12
C ALA A 49 13.19 -1.74 8.72
N GLU A 50 13.55 -0.67 9.45
CA GLU A 50 12.98 0.68 9.27
C GLU A 50 12.99 1.14 7.80
N ARG A 51 14.17 1.13 7.17
CA ARG A 51 14.34 1.62 5.80
C ARG A 51 13.51 0.82 4.78
N HIS A 52 13.39 -0.49 5.00
CA HIS A 52 12.61 -1.37 4.15
C HIS A 52 11.12 -1.07 4.24
N CYS A 53 10.60 -0.96 5.47
CA CYS A 53 9.22 -0.61 5.72
C CYS A 53 8.87 0.80 5.22
N GLU A 54 9.80 1.75 5.34
CA GLU A 54 9.63 3.10 4.80
C GLU A 54 9.56 3.08 3.28
N MET A 55 10.47 2.36 2.60
CA MET A 55 10.46 2.20 1.14
C MET A 55 9.11 1.66 0.64
N ILE A 56 8.63 0.57 1.23
CA ILE A 56 7.32 -0.01 0.89
C ILE A 56 6.21 1.03 1.06
N THR A 57 6.20 1.73 2.19
CA THR A 57 5.15 2.71 2.53
C THR A 57 5.20 3.91 1.57
N ASN A 58 6.38 4.41 1.22
CA ASN A 58 6.55 5.49 0.26
C ASN A 58 6.07 5.09 -1.14
N VAL A 59 6.46 3.90 -1.61
CA VAL A 59 6.05 3.38 -2.92
C VAL A 59 4.54 3.21 -3.00
N VAL A 60 3.92 2.64 -1.97
CA VAL A 60 2.47 2.45 -1.90
C VAL A 60 1.72 3.78 -1.87
N THR A 61 2.17 4.74 -1.06
CA THR A 61 1.58 6.09 -0.97
C THR A 61 1.62 6.79 -2.32
N SER A 62 2.76 6.73 -2.99
CA SER A 62 2.95 7.33 -4.30
C SER A 62 2.11 6.64 -5.38
N ALA A 63 1.99 5.31 -5.34
CA ALA A 63 1.14 4.56 -6.25
C ALA A 63 -0.34 4.93 -6.10
N LEU A 64 -0.83 5.06 -4.86
CA LEU A 64 -2.19 5.49 -4.56
C LEU A 64 -2.47 6.91 -5.07
N ASN A 65 -1.53 7.84 -4.85
CA ASN A 65 -1.65 9.21 -5.34
C ASN A 65 -1.69 9.28 -6.87
N GLN A 66 -0.81 8.55 -7.55
CA GLN A 66 -0.80 8.47 -9.02
C GLN A 66 -2.13 7.93 -9.56
N MET A 67 -2.66 6.84 -8.99
CA MET A 67 -3.93 6.25 -9.43
C MET A 67 -5.13 7.19 -9.21
N ALA A 68 -5.05 8.06 -8.21
CA ALA A 68 -6.04 9.07 -7.90
C ALA A 68 -5.85 10.40 -8.67
N ASN A 69 -4.87 10.47 -9.59
CA ASN A 69 -4.46 11.69 -10.30
C ASN A 69 -4.05 12.86 -9.37
N TRP A 70 -3.64 12.55 -8.14
CA TRP A 70 -2.90 13.51 -7.34
C TRP A 70 -1.48 13.54 -7.88
N HIS A 71 -1.01 14.73 -8.22
CA HIS A 71 0.38 14.94 -8.60
C HIS A 71 1.27 14.62 -7.38
N ALA A 72 1.59 13.34 -7.18
CA ALA A 72 2.74 12.96 -6.39
C ALA A 72 3.95 13.57 -7.11
N PHE A 73 4.69 14.42 -6.40
CA PHE A 73 6.01 14.81 -6.87
C PHE A 73 6.81 13.52 -6.96
N LEU A 74 7.04 13.02 -8.19
CA LEU A 74 7.97 11.95 -8.47
C LEU A 74 9.38 12.52 -8.29
N ASP A 75 9.75 12.80 -7.04
CA ASP A 75 11.09 13.26 -6.71
C ASP A 75 12.10 12.12 -6.88
N GLN A 76 13.38 12.47 -6.80
CA GLN A 76 14.47 11.53 -6.98
C GLN A 76 14.42 10.39 -5.94
N SER A 77 14.01 10.69 -4.71
CA SER A 77 13.89 9.71 -3.63
C SER A 77 12.84 8.64 -3.96
N PHE A 78 11.69 9.05 -4.50
CA PHE A 78 10.67 8.09 -4.92
C PHE A 78 11.18 7.16 -6.04
N ARG A 79 11.95 7.67 -6.99
CA ARG A 79 12.48 6.87 -8.10
C ARG A 79 13.45 5.78 -7.60
N GLU A 80 14.33 6.15 -6.67
CA GLU A 80 15.27 5.21 -6.05
C GLU A 80 14.53 4.15 -5.22
N ASP A 81 13.54 4.56 -4.43
CA ASP A 81 12.68 3.64 -3.68
C ASP A 81 11.90 2.70 -4.58
N LEU A 82 11.36 3.21 -5.69
CA LEU A 82 10.61 2.41 -6.64
C LEU A 82 11.52 1.39 -7.34
N GLU A 83 12.74 1.78 -7.70
CA GLU A 83 13.71 0.88 -8.32
C GLU A 83 14.08 -0.27 -7.38
N LEU A 84 14.46 0.05 -6.12
CA LEU A 84 14.76 -0.96 -5.10
C LEU A 84 13.56 -1.86 -4.83
N PHE A 85 12.37 -1.27 -4.68
CA PHE A 85 11.13 -2.01 -4.49
C PHE A 85 10.84 -2.96 -5.65
N GLN A 86 11.09 -2.56 -6.91
CA GLN A 86 10.86 -3.41 -8.08
C GLN A 86 11.93 -4.50 -8.25
N GLN A 87 13.15 -4.27 -7.75
CA GLN A 87 14.19 -5.31 -7.70
C GLN A 87 13.80 -6.43 -6.72
N GLU A 88 13.20 -6.07 -5.57
CA GLU A 88 12.76 -7.03 -4.56
C GLU A 88 11.40 -7.65 -4.91
N TYR A 89 10.44 -6.82 -5.32
CA TYR A 89 9.08 -7.21 -5.66
C TYR A 89 8.76 -6.83 -7.12
N PRO A 90 9.19 -7.63 -8.11
CA PRO A 90 9.04 -7.30 -9.53
C PRO A 90 7.59 -7.27 -10.04
N GLY A 91 6.62 -7.64 -9.21
CA GLY A 91 5.22 -7.84 -9.59
C GLY A 91 5.01 -9.04 -10.53
N PRO A 92 3.81 -9.24 -11.09
CA PRO A 92 2.59 -8.49 -10.81
C PRO A 92 2.15 -8.64 -9.36
N TYR A 93 1.28 -7.74 -8.90
CA TYR A 93 0.81 -7.72 -7.52
C TYR A 93 -0.64 -8.19 -7.42
N GLY A 94 -0.95 -8.92 -6.36
CA GLY A 94 -2.28 -9.46 -6.11
C GLY A 94 -2.67 -9.35 -4.64
N VAL A 95 -3.87 -9.84 -4.34
CA VAL A 95 -4.37 -9.95 -2.97
C VAL A 95 -4.63 -11.41 -2.64
N ARG A 96 -4.10 -11.87 -1.50
CA ARG A 96 -4.45 -13.18 -0.93
C ARG A 96 -5.15 -12.96 0.40
N GLN A 97 -6.13 -13.80 0.66
CA GLN A 97 -6.78 -13.85 1.96
C GLN A 97 -6.14 -15.00 2.73
N ASP A 98 -5.78 -14.73 3.98
CA ASP A 98 -5.22 -15.73 4.87
C ASP A 98 -5.86 -15.59 6.26
N CYS A 99 -5.69 -16.61 7.11
CA CYS A 99 -6.23 -16.62 8.45
C CYS A 99 -5.16 -16.98 9.47
N CYS A 100 -5.01 -16.13 10.48
CA CYS A 100 -4.10 -16.38 11.59
C CYS A 100 -4.92 -16.81 12.81
N PRO A 101 -4.73 -18.02 13.34
CA PRO A 101 -5.40 -18.46 14.56
C PRO A 101 -5.19 -17.44 15.69
N GLY A 102 -6.27 -16.84 16.18
CA GLY A 102 -6.23 -15.84 17.26
C GLY A 102 -6.09 -14.38 16.81
N ARG A 103 -5.85 -14.10 15.51
CA ARG A 103 -5.86 -12.73 14.95
C ARG A 103 -6.93 -12.49 13.89
N GLY A 104 -7.61 -13.54 13.45
CA GLY A 104 -8.72 -13.44 12.49
C GLY A 104 -8.26 -13.53 11.03
N GLU A 105 -9.16 -13.16 10.12
CA GLU A 105 -8.86 -13.05 8.69
C GLU A 105 -8.05 -11.79 8.42
N PHE A 106 -7.11 -11.89 7.48
CA PHE A 106 -6.37 -10.74 6.98
C PHE A 106 -6.19 -10.85 5.47
N GLU A 107 -6.00 -9.71 4.82
CA GLU A 107 -5.68 -9.65 3.38
C GLU A 107 -4.27 -9.12 3.18
N ASP A 108 -3.48 -9.89 2.45
CA ASP A 108 -2.13 -9.52 2.08
C ASP A 108 -2.09 -9.00 0.65
N VAL A 109 -1.41 -7.87 0.46
CA VAL A 109 -0.89 -7.52 -0.86
C VAL A 109 0.42 -8.29 -1.06
N TYR A 110 0.53 -9.07 -2.12
CA TYR A 110 1.70 -9.91 -2.36
C TYR A 110 2.23 -9.78 -3.79
N CYS A 111 3.52 -10.05 -3.95
CA CYS A 111 4.15 -10.17 -5.26
C CYS A 111 3.95 -11.58 -5.81
N LEU A 112 3.37 -11.72 -7.00
CA LEU A 112 3.11 -13.04 -7.60
C LEU A 112 4.40 -13.74 -8.05
N THR A 113 5.46 -12.99 -8.37
CA THR A 113 6.72 -13.56 -8.86
C THR A 113 7.54 -14.16 -7.72
N THR A 114 7.66 -13.47 -6.57
CA THR A 114 8.42 -13.98 -5.42
C THR A 114 7.54 -14.75 -4.44
N ASN A 115 6.21 -14.62 -4.55
CA ASN A 115 5.22 -15.12 -3.60
C ASN A 115 5.32 -14.49 -2.19
N GLU A 116 6.06 -13.39 -2.04
CA GLU A 116 6.25 -12.68 -0.77
C GLU A 116 5.14 -11.65 -0.52
N SER A 117 4.76 -11.50 0.76
CA SER A 117 3.81 -10.48 1.19
C SER A 117 4.53 -9.13 1.32
N ILE A 118 3.92 -8.10 0.74
CA ILE A 118 4.43 -6.72 0.76
C ILE A 118 3.76 -5.94 1.90
N ILE A 119 2.44 -6.09 2.05
CA ILE A 119 1.65 -5.45 3.10
C ILE A 119 0.73 -6.50 3.71
N HIS A 120 0.72 -6.57 5.03
CA HIS A 120 -0.25 -7.31 5.81
C HIS A 120 -1.34 -6.37 6.30
N ARG A 121 -2.61 -6.63 5.95
CA ARG A 121 -3.73 -5.83 6.42
C ARG A 121 -4.65 -6.67 7.30
N TYR A 122 -4.59 -6.41 8.60
CA TYR A 122 -5.49 -6.98 9.59
C TYR A 122 -6.81 -6.20 9.61
N GLY A 123 -7.94 -6.90 9.52
CA GLY A 123 -9.25 -6.29 9.62
C GLY A 123 -10.37 -7.19 9.08
N GLU A 124 -11.49 -7.21 9.79
CA GLU A 124 -12.66 -8.04 9.46
C GLU A 124 -13.66 -7.32 8.55
N ASP A 125 -13.46 -6.01 8.30
CA ASP A 125 -14.44 -5.17 7.65
C ASP A 125 -14.31 -5.19 6.11
N SER A 126 -15.44 -5.02 5.43
CA SER A 126 -15.50 -4.96 3.96
C SER A 126 -14.65 -3.84 3.34
N ASP A 127 -14.31 -2.82 4.12
CA ASP A 127 -13.44 -1.72 3.72
C ASP A 127 -11.97 -2.16 3.64
N ASP A 128 -11.55 -3.11 4.47
CA ASP A 128 -10.18 -3.59 4.46
C ASP A 128 -9.87 -4.34 3.17
N ARG A 129 -10.84 -5.14 2.73
CA ARG A 129 -10.76 -5.84 1.46
C ARG A 129 -10.73 -4.92 0.24
N LEU A 130 -11.37 -3.76 0.37
CA LEU A 130 -11.35 -2.74 -0.65
C LEU A 130 -9.96 -2.12 -0.78
N ILE A 131 -9.29 -1.89 0.34
CA ILE A 131 -8.00 -1.20 0.37
C ILE A 131 -6.87 -2.09 -0.15
N ALA A 132 -6.75 -3.34 0.29
CA ALA A 132 -5.70 -4.24 -0.19
C ALA A 132 -5.76 -4.41 -1.72
N ARG A 133 -6.96 -4.59 -2.27
CA ARG A 133 -7.17 -4.66 -3.73
C ARG A 133 -6.78 -3.37 -4.43
N HIS A 134 -7.11 -2.22 -3.83
CA HIS A 134 -6.77 -0.94 -4.42
C HIS A 134 -5.26 -0.68 -4.45
N ILE A 135 -4.56 -1.09 -3.39
CA ILE A 135 -3.10 -1.01 -3.34
C ILE A 135 -2.48 -1.90 -4.43
N ALA A 136 -2.92 -3.15 -4.55
CA ALA A 136 -2.42 -4.05 -5.59
C ALA A 136 -2.66 -3.50 -7.01
N ASP A 137 -3.87 -2.98 -7.29
CA ASP A 137 -4.18 -2.33 -8.57
C ASP A 137 -3.29 -1.08 -8.79
N SER A 138 -3.07 -0.26 -7.75
CA SER A 138 -2.21 0.93 -7.83
C SER A 138 -0.76 0.58 -8.17
N LEU A 139 -0.20 -0.42 -7.47
CA LEU A 139 1.17 -0.89 -7.71
C LEU A 139 1.35 -1.43 -9.14
N ASN A 140 0.35 -2.15 -9.67
CA ASN A 140 0.38 -2.63 -11.05
C ASN A 140 0.36 -1.47 -12.07
N ASN A 141 -0.34 -0.36 -11.78
CA ASN A 141 -0.36 0.83 -12.66
C ASN A 141 0.97 1.58 -12.66
N VAL A 142 1.70 1.65 -11.53
CA VAL A 142 3.00 2.34 -11.48
C VAL A 142 4.04 1.68 -12.39
N LYS A 143 4.00 0.35 -12.54
CA LYS A 143 4.91 -0.39 -13.42
C LYS A 143 4.73 -0.05 -14.91
N GLU A 144 3.50 0.26 -15.33
CA GLU A 144 3.22 0.62 -16.73
C GLU A 144 3.86 1.96 -17.12
N LEU A 145 4.12 2.84 -16.14
CA LEU A 145 4.68 4.17 -16.38
C LEU A 145 6.21 4.21 -16.40
N THR A 146 6.91 3.26 -15.76
CA THR A 146 8.38 3.18 -15.83
C THR A 146 8.90 2.41 -17.03
N ALA A 147 8.03 1.71 -17.76
CA ALA A 147 8.36 0.97 -18.98
C ALA A 147 8.18 1.77 -20.29
N ALA A 148 7.71 3.03 -20.21
CA ALA A 148 7.47 3.94 -21.32
C ALA A 148 8.52 5.06 -21.36
#